data_AF-A0A1B6GK68-F1
#
_entry.id   AF-A0A1B6GK68-F1
#
_cell.length_a   1.000
_cell.length_b   1.000
_cell.length_c   1.000
_cell.angle_alpha   90.00
_cell.angle_beta   90.00
_cell.angle_gamma   90.00
#
_symmetry.space_group_name_H-M   'P 1'
#
loop_
_entity.id
_entity.type
_entity.pdbx_description
1 polymer ?
#
loop_
_entity_poly.entity_id
_entity_poly.type
_entity_poly.pdbx_seq_one_letter_code
_entity_poly.pdbx_strand_id
1 'polypeptide(L)'
;MLLPVVGLVLTCLIYSVTCLEGPHICTIQQTYTVQVPVMVHEPYQVRDYTWCVNIPPRCSRYKVSFRMVRKNQTLEKTRPVEECCEGYTRSTHDRCIPVCSDDCVHGTCVAPDNCKCQKGFGGPTCSISLEVLSQLGKCPSCTCSSGLWGVACDKQCECEHNSTCDPYSGKCQCSPGYMGDKCEQQCD
;
A
#
# COMPACT_ATOMS: atom_id res chain seq x y z
N MET A 1 48.62 -12.94 -43.05
CA MET A 1 48.20 -11.66 -42.44
C MET A 1 46.81 -11.89 -41.88
N LEU A 2 46.73 -12.33 -40.63
CA LEU A 2 46.37 -11.57 -39.43
C LEU A 2 44.86 -11.64 -39.15
N LEU A 3 44.52 -12.33 -38.04
CA LEU A 3 43.24 -12.26 -37.33
C LEU A 3 42.92 -10.81 -36.92
N PRO A 4 41.64 -10.49 -36.66
CA PRO A 4 41.21 -10.41 -35.25
C PRO A 4 39.78 -11.00 -35.07
N VAL A 5 39.56 -12.00 -34.22
CA VAL A 5 39.31 -11.89 -32.76
C VAL A 5 38.48 -10.66 -32.36
N VAL A 6 37.29 -10.45 -32.93
CA VAL A 6 36.26 -9.55 -32.34
C VAL A 6 34.84 -10.11 -32.52
N GLY A 7 34.68 -11.44 -32.54
CA GLY A 7 33.41 -12.11 -32.79
C GLY A 7 32.77 -12.79 -31.58
N LEU A 8 33.22 -12.49 -30.36
CA LEU A 8 32.79 -13.18 -29.13
C LEU A 8 32.34 -12.21 -28.02
N VAL A 9 32.07 -10.94 -28.36
CA VAL A 9 31.49 -9.96 -27.43
C VAL A 9 29.99 -9.74 -27.70
N LEU A 10 29.47 -10.18 -28.85
CA LEU A 10 28.09 -9.93 -29.27
C LEU A 10 27.03 -10.89 -28.70
N THR A 11 27.43 -11.94 -27.98
CA THR A 11 26.49 -12.87 -27.33
C THR A 11 26.12 -12.48 -25.90
N CYS A 12 26.63 -11.36 -25.39
CA CYS A 12 26.40 -10.92 -24.01
C CYS A 12 25.33 -9.82 -23.86
N LEU A 13 24.54 -9.54 -24.90
CA LEU A 13 23.49 -8.50 -24.86
C LEU A 13 22.06 -9.05 -24.86
N ILE A 14 21.88 -10.38 -24.86
CA ILE A 14 20.54 -11.02 -24.94
C ILE A 14 20.06 -11.57 -23.59
N TYR A 15 20.79 -11.31 -22.51
CA TYR A 15 20.22 -11.36 -21.17
C TYR A 15 19.96 -9.93 -20.73
N SER A 16 18.91 -9.33 -21.28
CA SER A 16 18.25 -8.22 -20.62
C SER A 16 17.85 -8.73 -19.25
N VAL A 17 18.64 -8.38 -18.23
CA VAL A 17 18.12 -8.31 -16.87
C VAL A 17 16.95 -7.34 -16.99
N THR A 18 15.71 -7.85 -17.00
CA THR A 18 14.50 -7.02 -17.04
C THR A 18 14.37 -6.37 -15.67
N CYS A 19 15.21 -5.36 -15.40
CA CYS A 19 14.95 -4.40 -14.36
C CYS A 19 13.71 -3.63 -14.78
N LEU A 20 12.76 -3.39 -13.88
CA LEU A 20 11.72 -2.42 -14.16
C LEU A 20 12.45 -1.08 -14.35
N GLU A 21 12.35 -0.47 -15.52
CA GLU A 21 12.98 0.82 -15.81
C GLU A 21 11.85 1.83 -16.03
N GLY A 22 11.64 2.75 -15.08
CA GLY A 22 10.58 3.76 -15.17
C GLY A 22 10.24 4.49 -13.86
N PRO A 23 9.29 5.44 -13.89
CA PRO A 23 8.74 6.07 -12.69
C PRO A 23 7.80 5.10 -11.95
N HIS A 24 7.56 5.33 -10.65
CA HIS A 24 6.68 4.54 -9.78
C HIS A 24 7.15 3.10 -9.47
N ILE A 25 8.47 2.93 -9.31
CA ILE A 25 9.10 1.70 -8.83
C ILE A 25 9.58 1.95 -7.39
N CYS A 26 9.21 1.05 -6.49
CA CYS A 26 9.48 1.14 -5.07
C CYS A 26 10.30 -0.08 -4.62
N THR A 27 11.24 0.13 -3.69
CA THR A 27 12.00 -0.96 -3.06
C THR A 27 11.29 -1.42 -1.81
N ILE A 28 10.75 -2.64 -1.82
CA ILE A 28 10.07 -3.25 -0.68
C ILE A 28 10.99 -4.27 0.03
N GLN A 29 10.83 -4.42 1.34
CA GLN A 29 11.58 -5.41 2.14
C GLN A 29 10.80 -6.72 2.21
N GLN A 30 11.12 -7.69 1.35
CA GLN A 30 10.48 -8.99 1.40
C GLN A 30 11.16 -9.89 2.45
N THR A 31 10.36 -10.50 3.32
CA THR A 31 10.82 -11.48 4.30
C THR A 31 10.95 -12.87 3.68
N TYR A 32 12.08 -13.55 3.95
CA TYR A 32 12.35 -14.91 3.53
C TYR A 32 12.84 -15.74 4.71
N THR A 33 12.51 -17.03 4.70
CA THR A 33 12.88 -17.96 5.77
C THR A 33 14.14 -18.73 5.41
N VAL A 34 15.07 -18.86 6.36
CA VAL A 34 16.32 -19.62 6.20
C VAL A 34 16.47 -20.58 7.36
N GLN A 35 16.72 -21.86 7.05
CA GLN A 35 17.06 -22.85 8.06
C GLN A 35 18.55 -22.76 8.38
N VAL A 36 18.89 -22.34 9.60
CA VAL A 36 20.27 -22.31 10.07
C VAL A 36 20.47 -23.31 11.22
N PRO A 37 21.61 -24.00 11.26
CA PRO A 37 21.95 -24.86 12.38
C PRO A 37 22.38 -23.99 13.56
N VAL A 38 21.62 -24.06 14.65
CA VAL A 38 21.91 -23.36 15.90
C VAL A 38 22.31 -24.34 16.99
N MET A 39 23.12 -23.88 17.94
CA MET A 39 23.52 -24.64 19.11
C MET A 39 22.48 -24.41 20.20
N VAL A 40 21.73 -25.44 20.56
CA VAL A 40 20.68 -25.38 21.58
C VAL A 40 21.08 -26.20 22.80
N HIS A 41 20.79 -25.69 23.99
CA HIS A 41 20.95 -26.44 25.23
C HIS A 41 19.78 -27.40 25.42
N GLU A 42 20.07 -28.70 25.35
CA GLU A 42 19.08 -29.74 25.57
C GLU A 42 19.33 -30.43 26.93
N PRO A 43 18.32 -30.52 27.79
CA PRO A 43 18.46 -31.19 29.09
C PRO A 43 18.58 -32.71 28.88
N TYR A 44 19.48 -33.34 29.64
CA TYR A 44 19.63 -34.78 29.74
C TYR A 44 19.83 -35.20 31.21
N GLN A 45 19.36 -36.38 31.58
CA GLN A 45 19.47 -36.87 32.95
C GLN A 45 20.78 -37.65 33.13
N VAL A 46 21.53 -37.31 34.17
CA VAL A 46 22.76 -37.99 34.55
C VAL A 46 22.58 -38.55 35.95
N ARG A 47 23.07 -39.77 36.19
CA ARG A 47 23.05 -40.38 37.52
C ARG A 47 24.27 -39.92 38.31
N ASP A 48 24.02 -39.25 39.43
CA ASP A 48 25.04 -38.79 40.37
C ASP A 48 24.91 -39.55 41.69
N TYR A 49 26.00 -39.62 42.46
CA TYR A 49 26.06 -40.42 43.68
C TYR A 49 26.32 -39.54 44.89
N THR A 50 25.35 -39.50 45.79
CA THR A 50 25.43 -38.76 47.04
C THR A 50 25.60 -39.72 48.21
N TRP A 51 26.35 -39.29 49.23
CA TRP A 51 26.50 -40.05 50.45
C TRP A 51 25.17 -40.15 51.21
N CYS A 52 24.85 -41.34 51.71
CA CYS A 52 23.65 -41.59 52.51
C CYS A 52 23.87 -42.73 53.51
N VAL A 53 22.95 -42.91 54.46
CA VAL A 53 23.09 -43.85 55.59
C VAL A 53 22.70 -45.30 55.23
N ASN A 54 22.08 -45.54 54.07
CA ASN A 54 21.80 -46.88 53.57
C ASN A 54 23.11 -47.60 53.21
N ILE A 55 23.26 -48.90 53.49
CA ILE A 55 24.48 -49.67 53.15
C ILE A 55 24.27 -50.35 51.78
N PRO A 56 25.14 -50.15 50.76
CA PRO A 56 26.34 -49.31 50.75
C PRO A 56 26.03 -47.79 50.79
N PRO A 57 26.86 -46.94 51.44
CA PRO A 57 26.59 -45.53 51.81
C PRO A 57 26.51 -44.53 50.64
N ARG A 58 25.96 -44.97 49.51
CA ARG A 58 25.97 -44.29 48.22
C ARG A 58 24.59 -44.43 47.58
N CYS A 59 23.78 -43.40 47.72
CA CYS A 59 22.48 -43.34 47.07
C CYS A 59 22.64 -42.68 45.69
N SER A 60 22.00 -43.27 44.67
CA SER A 60 21.96 -42.65 43.34
C SER A 60 20.81 -41.65 43.24
N ARG A 61 21.09 -40.46 42.70
CA ARG A 61 20.09 -39.45 42.37
C ARG A 61 20.27 -39.01 40.92
N TYR A 62 19.18 -38.78 40.19
CA TYR A 62 19.25 -38.20 38.85
C TYR A 62 19.38 -36.68 38.95
N LYS A 63 20.32 -36.12 38.17
CA LYS A 63 20.58 -34.69 38.03
C LYS A 63 20.39 -34.30 36.57
N VAL A 64 19.67 -33.21 36.31
CA VAL A 64 19.55 -32.64 34.96
C VAL A 64 20.86 -31.93 34.63
N SER A 65 21.46 -32.31 33.51
CA SER A 65 22.61 -31.64 32.90
C SER A 65 22.22 -31.16 31.51
N PHE A 66 22.94 -30.22 30.91
CA PHE A 66 22.65 -29.69 29.58
C PHE A 66 23.75 -30.08 28.61
N ARG A 67 23.37 -30.57 27.44
CA ARG A 67 24.30 -30.81 26.33
C ARG A 67 24.00 -29.83 25.21
N MET A 68 25.05 -29.36 24.54
CA MET A 68 24.90 -28.54 23.34
C MET A 68 24.62 -29.45 22.15
N VAL A 69 23.44 -29.30 21.55
CA VAL A 69 23.03 -30.05 20.37
C VAL A 69 22.77 -29.11 19.21
N ARG A 70 23.21 -29.52 18.01
CA ARG A 70 22.96 -28.80 16.76
C ARG A 70 21.54 -29.10 16.31
N LYS A 71 20.67 -28.10 16.33
CA LYS A 71 19.29 -28.18 15.82
C LYS A 71 19.11 -27.19 14.67
N ASN A 72 18.31 -27.54 13.67
CA ASN A 72 17.96 -26.62 12.59
C ASN A 72 16.84 -25.71 13.09
N GLN A 73 17.06 -24.40 13.02
CA GLN A 73 16.09 -23.38 13.37
C GLN A 73 15.81 -22.51 12.14
N THR A 74 14.54 -22.21 11.90
CA THR A 74 14.14 -21.29 10.84
C THR A 74 14.22 -19.86 11.35
N LEU A 75 15.03 -19.04 10.69
CA LEU A 75 15.13 -17.61 10.94
C LEU A 75 14.50 -16.83 9.79
N GLU A 76 13.82 -15.74 10.12
CA GLU A 76 13.29 -14.79 9.15
C GLU A 76 14.36 -13.73 8.85
N LYS A 77 14.60 -13.50 7.56
CA LYS A 77 15.54 -12.48 7.06
C LYS A 77 14.81 -11.60 6.06
N THR A 78 15.28 -10.37 5.86
CA THR A 78 14.72 -9.44 4.87
C THR A 78 15.65 -9.25 3.68
N ARG A 79 15.08 -9.05 2.49
CA ARG A 79 15.81 -8.69 1.27
C ARG A 79 15.06 -7.56 0.54
N PRO A 80 15.76 -6.52 0.05
CA PRO A 80 15.14 -5.50 -0.80
C PRO A 80 14.78 -6.10 -2.17
N VAL A 81 13.55 -5.88 -2.62
CA VAL A 81 13.05 -6.29 -3.94
C VAL A 81 12.34 -5.10 -4.58
N GLU A 82 12.48 -4.95 -5.90
CA GLU A 82 11.85 -3.88 -6.67
C GLU A 82 10.46 -4.32 -7.14
N GLU A 83 9.44 -3.53 -6.81
CA GLU A 83 8.05 -3.76 -7.20
C GLU A 83 7.37 -2.43 -7.57
N CYS A 84 6.24 -2.48 -8.26
CA CYS A 84 5.44 -1.28 -8.50
C CYS A 84 4.93 -0.70 -7.19
N CYS A 85 4.94 0.63 -7.07
CA CYS A 85 4.43 1.31 -5.88
C CYS A 85 2.91 1.06 -5.68
N GLU A 86 2.41 1.37 -4.48
CA GLU A 86 0.99 1.18 -4.16
C GLU A 86 0.05 1.85 -5.17
N GLY A 87 -0.98 1.11 -5.61
CA GLY A 87 -1.92 1.55 -6.62
C GLY A 87 -1.43 1.43 -8.07
N TYR A 88 -0.26 0.81 -8.31
CA TYR A 88 0.24 0.49 -9.65
C TYR A 88 0.39 -1.03 -9.84
N THR A 89 0.12 -1.52 -11.03
CA THR A 89 0.26 -2.94 -11.40
C THR A 89 1.22 -3.12 -12.58
N ARG A 90 1.85 -4.30 -12.67
CA ARG A 90 2.83 -4.62 -13.73
C ARG A 90 2.11 -4.93 -15.04
N SER A 91 2.47 -4.21 -16.09
CA SER A 91 2.02 -4.48 -17.46
C SER A 91 2.92 -5.49 -18.17
N THR A 92 2.53 -5.92 -19.37
CA THR A 92 3.26 -6.89 -20.20
C THR A 92 4.64 -6.42 -20.68
N HIS A 93 4.92 -5.11 -20.58
CA HIS A 93 6.18 -4.49 -20.96
C HIS A 93 7.00 -4.03 -19.73
N ASP A 94 6.80 -4.66 -18.57
CA ASP A 94 7.51 -4.32 -17.32
C ASP A 94 7.37 -2.86 -16.87
N ARG A 95 6.27 -2.23 -17.30
CA ARG A 95 5.89 -0.88 -16.90
C ARG A 95 4.80 -0.93 -15.83
N CYS A 96 4.96 -0.12 -14.78
CA CYS A 96 3.94 0.08 -13.77
C CYS A 96 2.83 0.99 -14.30
N ILE A 97 1.60 0.48 -14.37
CA ILE A 97 0.40 1.22 -14.80
C ILE A 97 -0.51 1.48 -13.59
N PRO A 98 -1.17 2.66 -13.50
CA PRO A 98 -2.05 2.97 -12.37
C PRO A 98 -3.31 2.11 -12.40
N VAL A 99 -3.82 1.79 -11.21
CA VAL A 99 -5.06 1.03 -10.99
C VAL A 99 -6.15 2.00 -10.52
N CYS A 100 -7.28 2.02 -11.21
CA CYS A 100 -8.48 2.75 -10.80
C CYS A 100 -9.55 1.74 -10.36
N SER A 101 -10.22 2.01 -9.23
CA SER A 101 -11.26 1.13 -8.68
C SER A 101 -12.49 1.02 -9.59
N ASP A 102 -12.84 2.12 -10.25
CA ASP A 102 -13.89 2.20 -11.25
C ASP A 102 -13.31 2.52 -12.63
N ASP A 103 -13.94 2.01 -13.69
CA ASP A 103 -13.52 2.27 -15.06
C ASP A 103 -13.74 3.74 -15.47
N CYS A 104 -12.67 4.40 -15.94
CA CYS A 104 -12.74 5.74 -16.51
C CYS A 104 -13.38 5.69 -17.92
N VAL A 105 -14.72 5.77 -18.02
CA VAL A 105 -15.46 5.55 -19.29
C VAL A 105 -15.00 6.48 -20.42
N HIS A 106 -14.96 7.78 -20.16
CA HIS A 106 -14.52 8.81 -21.13
C HIS A 106 -13.26 9.52 -20.64
N GLY A 107 -12.24 8.73 -20.29
CA GLY A 107 -11.00 9.25 -19.75
C GLY A 107 -9.88 8.23 -19.74
N THR A 108 -8.77 8.62 -19.14
CA THR A 108 -7.63 7.74 -18.91
C THR A 108 -7.25 7.77 -17.44
N CYS A 109 -7.00 6.60 -16.84
CA CYS A 109 -6.47 6.49 -15.48
C CYS A 109 -5.03 7.02 -15.48
N VAL A 110 -4.77 8.13 -14.78
CA VAL A 110 -3.45 8.78 -14.73
C VAL A 110 -2.73 8.56 -13.41
N ALA A 111 -3.47 8.25 -12.34
CA ALA A 111 -2.94 7.89 -11.03
C ALA A 111 -3.98 6.99 -10.32
N PRO A 112 -3.62 6.36 -9.18
CA PRO A 112 -4.55 5.54 -8.42
C PRO A 112 -5.85 6.31 -8.11
N ASP A 113 -6.99 5.73 -8.50
CA ASP A 113 -8.34 6.32 -8.38
C ASP A 113 -8.50 7.75 -8.93
N ASN A 114 -7.65 8.14 -9.89
CA ASN A 114 -7.69 9.48 -10.49
C ASN A 114 -7.81 9.38 -12.02
N CYS A 115 -9.00 9.66 -12.52
CA CYS A 115 -9.31 9.70 -13.95
C CYS A 115 -9.09 11.09 -14.54
N LYS A 116 -8.30 11.16 -15.62
CA LYS A 116 -8.23 12.35 -16.47
C LYS A 116 -9.31 12.28 -17.54
N CYS A 117 -10.34 13.14 -17.43
CA CYS A 117 -11.45 13.15 -18.37
C CYS A 117 -11.13 13.85 -19.69
N GLN A 118 -11.81 13.41 -20.75
CA GLN A 118 -11.82 14.10 -22.03
C GLN A 118 -12.61 15.41 -21.93
N LYS A 119 -12.36 16.34 -22.87
CA LYS A 119 -13.07 17.63 -22.90
C LYS A 119 -14.57 17.39 -23.04
N GLY A 120 -15.37 18.08 -22.22
CA GLY A 120 -16.81 17.90 -22.21
C GLY A 120 -17.30 16.74 -21.33
N PHE A 121 -16.41 16.04 -20.61
CA PHE A 121 -16.78 15.03 -19.64
C PHE A 121 -16.28 15.39 -18.23
N GLY A 122 -17.03 14.99 -17.20
CA GLY A 122 -16.71 15.26 -15.80
C GLY A 122 -17.16 14.15 -14.84
N GLY A 123 -16.85 14.34 -13.56
CA GLY A 123 -17.10 13.35 -12.49
C GLY A 123 -15.91 12.41 -12.24
N PRO A 124 -15.98 11.58 -11.19
CA PRO A 124 -14.88 10.70 -10.78
C PRO A 124 -14.55 9.62 -11.81
N THR A 125 -15.54 9.14 -12.57
CA THR A 125 -15.39 8.10 -13.60
C THR A 125 -15.50 8.66 -15.03
N CYS A 126 -15.51 9.99 -15.20
CA CYS A 126 -15.75 10.65 -16.48
C CYS A 126 -17.05 10.19 -17.18
N SER A 127 -18.05 9.78 -16.40
CA SER A 127 -19.34 9.32 -16.90
C SER A 127 -20.29 10.47 -17.26
N ILE A 128 -20.04 11.69 -16.75
CA ILE A 128 -20.95 12.82 -16.92
C ILE A 128 -20.59 13.60 -18.18
N SER A 129 -21.52 13.73 -19.13
CA SER A 129 -21.34 14.57 -20.33
C SER A 129 -21.80 16.01 -20.04
N LEU A 130 -20.87 16.94 -20.01
CA LEU A 130 -21.11 18.37 -19.79
C LEU A 130 -21.91 19.02 -20.94
N GLU A 131 -21.87 18.45 -22.14
CA GLU A 131 -22.72 18.87 -23.26
C GLU A 131 -24.20 18.58 -23.02
N VAL A 132 -24.53 17.50 -22.30
CA VAL A 132 -25.91 17.17 -21.91
C VAL A 132 -26.37 18.07 -20.75
N LEU A 133 -25.47 18.45 -19.85
CA LEU A 133 -25.75 19.39 -18.75
C LEU A 133 -26.01 20.83 -19.25
N SER A 134 -25.29 21.27 -20.28
CA SER A 134 -25.51 22.60 -20.87
C SER A 134 -26.85 22.71 -21.60
N GLN A 135 -27.36 21.63 -22.18
CA GLN A 135 -28.69 21.57 -22.82
C GLN A 135 -29.85 21.53 -21.83
N LEU A 136 -29.61 21.15 -20.57
CA LEU A 136 -30.60 21.11 -19.47
C LEU A 136 -30.65 22.40 -18.64
N GLY A 137 -29.88 23.45 -18.98
CA GLY A 137 -29.81 24.68 -18.20
C GLY A 137 -29.15 24.51 -16.82
N LYS A 138 -28.41 23.41 -16.59
CA LYS A 138 -27.69 23.12 -15.34
C LYS A 138 -26.17 23.30 -15.56
N CYS A 139 -25.80 24.58 -15.52
CA CYS A 139 -24.48 25.22 -15.35
C CYS A 139 -23.30 24.93 -16.33
N PRO A 140 -22.84 25.97 -17.07
CA PRO A 140 -21.52 26.04 -17.72
C PRO A 140 -20.44 26.79 -16.90
N SER A 141 -20.72 27.24 -15.68
CA SER A 141 -19.72 27.82 -14.76
C SER A 141 -20.12 27.54 -13.31
N CYS A 142 -19.18 26.99 -12.55
CA CYS A 142 -19.38 26.32 -11.26
C CYS A 142 -19.63 27.27 -10.07
N THR A 143 -20.56 28.20 -10.21
CA THR A 143 -21.00 29.08 -9.12
C THR A 143 -22.50 28.86 -8.94
N CYS A 144 -22.86 27.88 -8.11
CA CYS A 144 -24.25 27.65 -7.74
C CYS A 144 -24.79 28.87 -6.99
N SER A 145 -26.06 29.20 -7.21
CA SER A 145 -26.77 30.20 -6.40
C SER A 145 -26.73 29.80 -4.92
N SER A 146 -26.58 30.77 -4.02
CA SER A 146 -26.48 30.54 -2.57
C SER A 146 -27.60 29.62 -2.08
N GLY A 147 -27.22 28.47 -1.50
CA GLY A 147 -28.16 27.46 -0.99
C GLY A 147 -28.24 26.16 -1.80
N LEU A 148 -27.49 26.05 -2.91
CA LEU A 148 -27.36 24.80 -3.69
C LEU A 148 -25.89 24.43 -3.89
N TRP A 149 -25.61 23.12 -4.00
CA TRP A 149 -24.28 22.57 -4.24
C TRP A 149 -24.32 21.35 -5.17
N GLY A 150 -23.14 20.95 -5.63
CA GLY A 150 -22.95 19.79 -6.48
C GLY A 150 -22.82 20.14 -7.96
N VAL A 151 -22.39 19.17 -8.76
CA VAL A 151 -22.04 19.35 -10.18
C VAL A 151 -23.18 19.92 -11.04
N ALA A 152 -24.43 19.73 -10.62
CA ALA A 152 -25.63 20.19 -11.30
C ALA A 152 -26.43 21.23 -10.49
N CYS A 153 -25.88 21.74 -9.38
CA CYS A 153 -26.56 22.62 -8.42
C CYS A 153 -27.95 22.12 -8.02
N ASP A 154 -28.10 20.82 -7.81
CA ASP A 154 -29.35 20.14 -7.54
C ASP A 154 -29.50 19.69 -6.08
N LYS A 155 -28.41 19.74 -5.31
CA LYS A 155 -28.42 19.42 -3.88
C LYS A 155 -28.63 20.69 -3.08
N GLN A 156 -29.57 20.68 -2.15
CA GLN A 156 -29.81 21.78 -1.22
C GLN A 156 -28.71 21.81 -0.15
N CYS A 157 -28.27 23.00 0.22
CA CYS A 157 -27.37 23.17 1.35
C CYS A 157 -28.13 23.03 2.67
N GLU A 158 -27.63 22.14 3.53
CA GLU A 158 -28.25 21.78 4.81
C GLU A 158 -27.60 22.50 6.01
N CYS A 159 -26.88 23.59 5.75
CA CYS A 159 -26.16 24.32 6.79
C CYS A 159 -27.10 25.22 7.60
N GLU A 160 -26.98 25.22 8.92
CA GLU A 160 -27.82 26.01 9.83
C GLU A 160 -27.28 27.43 10.06
N HIS A 161 -28.05 28.28 10.73
CA HIS A 161 -27.62 29.62 11.17
C HIS A 161 -27.10 30.55 10.06
N ASN A 162 -27.76 30.54 8.89
CA ASN A 162 -27.39 31.35 7.70
C ASN A 162 -25.93 31.15 7.25
N SER A 163 -25.35 29.97 7.51
CA SER A 163 -24.02 29.64 7.05
C SER A 163 -24.02 29.31 5.55
N THR A 164 -22.87 29.56 4.90
CA THR A 164 -22.72 29.34 3.46
C THR A 164 -22.12 27.97 3.21
N CYS A 165 -22.53 27.30 2.13
CA CYS A 165 -21.96 26.01 1.73
C CYS A 165 -21.00 26.18 0.54
N ASP A 166 -19.97 25.34 0.48
CA ASP A 166 -19.09 25.24 -0.67
C ASP A 166 -19.86 24.68 -1.88
N PRO A 167 -19.87 25.37 -3.04
CA PRO A 167 -20.71 24.99 -4.18
C PRO A 167 -20.30 23.66 -4.84
N TYR A 168 -19.07 23.18 -4.62
CA TYR A 168 -18.56 21.95 -5.23
C TYR A 168 -18.76 20.74 -4.31
N SER A 169 -18.45 20.91 -3.03
CA SER A 169 -18.38 19.84 -2.04
C SER A 169 -19.59 19.80 -1.08
N GLY A 170 -20.34 20.89 -0.97
CA GLY A 170 -21.46 21.01 -0.02
C GLY A 170 -21.03 21.24 1.43
N LYS A 171 -19.73 21.39 1.70
CA LYS A 171 -19.21 21.63 3.06
C LYS A 171 -19.67 22.99 3.59
N CYS A 172 -20.14 23.02 4.83
CA CYS A 172 -20.60 24.23 5.48
C CYS A 172 -19.43 25.09 5.99
N GLN A 173 -19.47 26.37 5.65
CA GLN A 173 -18.61 27.40 6.19
C GLN A 173 -19.39 28.18 7.25
N CYS A 174 -19.15 27.81 8.51
CA CYS A 174 -19.96 28.30 9.64
C CYS A 174 -19.78 29.79 9.90
N SER A 175 -20.89 30.43 10.27
CA SER A 175 -20.91 31.79 10.78
C SER A 175 -20.09 31.89 12.08
N PRO A 176 -19.49 33.05 12.39
CA PRO A 176 -18.73 33.23 13.62
C PRO A 176 -19.54 32.83 14.87
N GLY A 177 -18.95 32.00 15.73
CA GLY A 177 -19.59 31.48 16.93
C GLY A 177 -20.35 30.16 16.75
N TYR A 178 -20.26 29.52 15.58
CA TYR A 178 -20.83 28.19 15.33
C TYR A 178 -19.80 27.20 14.75
N MET A 179 -19.99 25.92 15.03
CA MET A 179 -19.16 24.80 14.60
C MET A 179 -20.01 23.53 14.37
N GLY A 180 -19.38 22.46 13.89
CA GLY A 180 -20.05 21.22 13.48
C GLY A 180 -20.15 21.08 11.96
N ASP A 181 -20.52 19.88 11.50
CA ASP A 181 -20.58 19.57 10.07
C ASP A 181 -21.67 20.36 9.34
N LYS A 182 -22.74 20.74 10.04
CA LYS A 182 -23.84 21.58 9.55
C LYS A 182 -23.95 22.92 10.29
N CYS A 183 -22.94 23.29 11.08
CA CYS A 183 -22.92 24.50 11.90
C CYS A 183 -24.05 24.53 12.95
N GLU A 184 -24.41 23.36 13.48
CA GLU A 184 -25.49 23.16 14.44
C GLU A 184 -25.07 23.47 15.90
N GLN A 185 -23.77 23.54 16.18
CA GLN A 185 -23.23 23.73 17.54
C GLN A 185 -22.74 25.17 17.72
N GLN A 186 -23.00 25.77 18.88
CA GLN A 186 -22.48 27.10 19.24
C GLN A 186 -21.11 26.95 19.93
N CYS A 187 -20.16 27.83 19.62
CA CYS A 187 -18.85 27.84 20.28
C CYS A 187 -18.96 28.41 21.71
N ASP A 188 -18.39 27.70 22.68
CA ASP A 188 -18.28 28.11 24.10
C ASP A 188 -17.15 29.14 24.35
#